data_AF-A0A935GLE5-F1
#
_entry.id   AF-A0A935GLE5-F1
#
_cell.length_a   1.000
_cell.length_b   1.000
_cell.length_c   1.000
_cell.angle_alpha   90.00
_cell.angle_beta   90.00
_cell.angle_gamma   90.00
#
_symmetry.space_group_name_H-M   'P 1'
#
loop_
_entity.id
_entity.type
_entity.pdbx_description
1 polymer ?
#
loop_
_entity_poly.entity_id
_entity_poly.type
_entity_poly.pdbx_seq_one_letter_code
_entity_poly.pdbx_strand_id
1 'polypeptide(L)'
;MNEPNAAGVSALSFTGERFVPGVRGEIWVEHWHRYHFASRFATGKRVVDAACGEGYGSALLARTAASVTGADLSAEAIAHARATYAGVANLSFVEAPCAKLPLADASADLFVSFETVEHIGEQEEFLDEIARVLAHDGLLLLSCPNKREYSDRRAFANEFHVKELYREELDASSPCASPTPAGMASGRASSP
;
A
#
# COMPACT_ATOMS: atom_id res chain seq x y z
N MET A 1 0.87 8.63 37.83
CA MET A 1 0.16 7.41 38.26
C MET A 1 -0.43 6.81 37.00
N ASN A 2 0.10 5.67 36.56
CA ASN A 2 -0.37 4.94 35.39
C ASN A 2 -1.54 4.04 35.80
N GLU A 3 -2.66 4.15 35.09
CA GLU A 3 -3.74 3.17 35.12
C GLU A 3 -3.40 1.99 34.19
N PRO A 4 -3.77 0.74 34.53
CA PRO A 4 -3.38 -0.45 33.79
C PRO A 4 -4.26 -0.66 32.54
N ASN A 5 -3.62 -0.94 31.40
CA ASN A 5 -4.29 -1.35 30.17
C ASN A 5 -4.94 -2.73 30.38
N ALA A 6 -6.26 -2.81 30.22
CA ALA A 6 -7.00 -4.06 30.21
C ALA A 6 -6.81 -4.75 28.85
N ALA A 7 -6.55 -6.06 28.91
CA ALA A 7 -6.16 -6.98 27.81
C ALA A 7 -4.65 -7.02 27.53
N GLY A 8 -4.01 -8.07 28.04
CA GLY A 8 -2.60 -8.41 27.83
C GLY A 8 -2.30 -8.84 26.40
N VAL A 9 -2.39 -7.90 25.47
CA VAL A 9 -1.79 -8.02 24.14
C VAL A 9 -0.38 -7.47 24.23
N SER A 10 0.61 -8.29 23.89
CA SER A 10 2.02 -7.88 23.83
C SER A 10 2.14 -6.61 22.98
N ALA A 11 2.68 -5.54 23.58
CA ALA A 11 2.98 -4.31 22.86
C ALA A 11 4.05 -4.64 21.80
N LEU A 12 3.72 -4.46 20.52
CA LEU A 12 4.69 -4.56 19.43
C LEU A 12 5.83 -3.56 19.71
N SER A 13 7.07 -4.03 19.69
CA SER A 13 8.22 -3.15 19.85
C SER A 13 8.36 -2.24 18.64
N PHE A 14 8.42 -0.94 18.87
CA PHE A 14 8.69 0.04 17.83
C PHE A 14 10.15 -0.07 17.38
N THR A 15 10.36 -0.50 16.13
CA THR A 15 11.70 -0.66 15.54
C THR A 15 12.20 0.60 14.81
N GLY A 16 11.33 1.61 14.62
CA GLY A 16 11.61 2.78 13.79
C GLY A 16 11.08 2.67 12.36
N GLU A 17 10.81 1.46 11.86
CA GLU A 17 10.31 1.20 10.50
C GLU A 17 8.81 0.86 10.49
N ARG A 18 8.33 0.15 11.52
CA ARG A 18 6.91 -0.16 11.69
C ARG A 18 6.22 0.96 12.44
N PHE A 19 5.34 1.68 11.77
CA PHE A 19 4.48 2.64 12.45
C PHE A 19 3.46 1.90 13.34
N VAL A 20 3.45 2.30 14.62
CA VAL A 20 2.49 1.88 15.64
C VAL A 20 1.72 3.15 16.06
N PRO A 21 0.37 3.19 16.07
CA PRO A 21 -0.46 4.35 16.39
C PRO A 21 -0.17 4.99 17.76
N GLY A 22 0.47 4.27 18.67
CA GLY A 22 0.95 4.77 19.96
C GLY A 22 2.14 5.73 19.88
N VAL A 23 2.84 5.79 18.74
CA VAL A 23 4.00 6.68 18.52
C VAL A 23 3.51 8.04 17.99
N ARG A 24 3.91 9.14 18.63
CA ARG A 24 3.58 10.52 18.19
C ARG A 24 4.77 11.13 17.43
N GLY A 25 4.50 11.94 16.40
CA GLY A 25 5.54 12.64 15.63
C GLY A 25 5.17 12.84 14.15
N GLU A 26 6.13 13.25 13.31
CA GLU A 26 5.93 13.46 11.87
C GLU A 26 5.44 12.18 11.16
N ILE A 27 6.03 11.02 11.50
CA ILE A 27 5.64 9.70 11.00
C ILE A 27 4.13 9.43 11.24
N TRP A 28 3.59 9.85 12.39
CA TRP A 28 2.17 9.69 12.70
C TRP A 28 1.31 10.52 11.74
N VAL A 29 1.66 11.79 11.51
CA VAL A 29 0.90 12.67 10.62
C VAL A 29 0.93 12.15 9.19
N GLU A 30 2.09 11.71 8.72
CA GLU A 30 2.27 11.22 7.35
C GLU A 30 1.48 9.94 7.09
N HIS A 31 1.51 8.97 8.01
CA HIS A 31 0.74 7.72 7.88
C HIS A 31 -0.77 8.00 7.88
N TRP A 32 -1.28 8.77 8.85
CA TRP A 32 -2.71 9.09 8.89
C TRP A 32 -3.15 9.93 7.70
N HIS A 33 -2.33 10.85 7.22
CA HIS A 33 -2.67 11.68 6.06
C HIS A 33 -2.88 10.84 4.79
N ARG A 34 -2.00 9.87 4.52
CA ARG A 34 -2.14 8.96 3.36
C ARG A 34 -3.42 8.13 3.44
N TYR A 35 -3.71 7.52 4.58
CA TYR A 35 -4.94 6.74 4.73
C TYR A 35 -6.21 7.61 4.72
N HIS A 36 -6.17 8.83 5.26
CA HIS A 36 -7.29 9.76 5.13
C HIS A 36 -7.50 10.21 3.68
N PHE A 37 -6.44 10.41 2.90
CA PHE A 37 -6.56 10.66 1.48
C PHE A 37 -7.17 9.46 0.75
N ALA A 38 -6.67 8.24 0.98
CA ALA A 38 -7.21 7.02 0.39
C ALA A 38 -8.68 6.76 0.75
N SER A 39 -9.09 7.10 1.99
CA SER A 39 -10.48 6.91 2.45
C SER A 39 -11.53 7.62 1.58
N ARG A 40 -11.14 8.69 0.86
CA ARG A 40 -12.01 9.40 -0.08
C ARG A 40 -12.43 8.56 -1.28
N PHE A 41 -11.65 7.52 -1.59
CA PHE A 41 -11.88 6.62 -2.72
C PHE A 41 -12.46 5.26 -2.31
N ALA A 42 -12.52 4.99 -0.99
CA ALA A 42 -12.88 3.67 -0.47
C ALA A 42 -14.40 3.40 -0.45
N THR A 43 -15.25 4.43 -0.53
CA THR A 43 -16.70 4.29 -0.32
C THR A 43 -17.32 3.25 -1.26
N GLY A 44 -17.90 2.19 -0.69
CA GLY A 44 -18.54 1.10 -1.42
C GLY A 44 -17.60 0.21 -2.25
N LYS A 45 -16.27 0.32 -2.08
CA LYS A 45 -15.26 -0.43 -2.83
C LYS A 45 -14.83 -1.71 -2.10
N ARG A 46 -14.41 -2.71 -2.87
CA ARG A 46 -13.59 -3.84 -2.37
C ARG A 46 -12.14 -3.39 -2.33
N VAL A 47 -11.58 -3.26 -1.13
CA VAL A 47 -10.26 -2.66 -0.93
C VAL A 47 -9.24 -3.73 -0.55
N VAL A 48 -8.06 -3.65 -1.15
CA VAL A 48 -6.86 -4.37 -0.71
C VAL A 48 -5.87 -3.36 -0.14
N ASP A 49 -5.36 -3.65 1.05
CA ASP A 49 -4.33 -2.86 1.73
C ASP A 49 -3.10 -3.75 1.90
N ALA A 50 -2.14 -3.62 0.97
CA ALA A 50 -0.93 -4.45 0.92
C ALA A 50 0.20 -3.81 1.72
N ALA A 51 0.87 -4.62 2.56
CA ALA A 51 1.72 -4.20 3.67
C ALA A 51 0.96 -3.34 4.69
N CYS A 52 -0.17 -3.85 5.15
CA CYS A 52 -1.06 -3.15 6.07
C CYS A 52 -0.48 -2.94 7.49
N GLY A 53 0.64 -3.58 7.82
CA GLY A 53 1.21 -3.59 9.15
C GLY A 53 0.20 -4.11 10.18
N GLU A 54 0.06 -3.39 11.29
CA GLU A 54 -0.88 -3.75 12.36
C GLU A 54 -2.35 -3.40 12.06
N GLY A 55 -2.66 -2.81 10.89
CA GLY A 55 -4.03 -2.76 10.36
C GLY A 55 -4.86 -1.51 10.68
N TYR A 56 -4.32 -0.48 11.33
CA TYR A 56 -5.06 0.76 11.63
C TYR A 56 -5.56 1.48 10.37
N GLY A 57 -4.78 1.45 9.29
CA GLY A 57 -5.12 2.03 7.99
C GLY A 57 -6.28 1.27 7.34
N SER A 58 -6.18 -0.05 7.32
CA SER A 58 -7.25 -0.94 6.85
C SER A 58 -8.55 -0.72 7.62
N ALA A 59 -8.47 -0.55 8.94
CA ALA A 59 -9.62 -0.24 9.80
C ALA A 59 -10.24 1.14 9.49
N LEU A 60 -9.43 2.15 9.18
CA LEU A 60 -9.93 3.45 8.72
C LEU A 60 -10.66 3.34 7.38
N LEU A 61 -10.10 2.61 6.41
CA LEU A 61 -10.71 2.39 5.09
C LEU A 61 -12.04 1.63 5.21
N ALA A 62 -12.09 0.65 6.11
CA ALA A 62 -13.28 -0.18 6.36
C ALA A 62 -14.52 0.62 6.80
N ARG A 63 -14.35 1.84 7.30
CA ARG A 63 -15.48 2.70 7.72
C ARG A 63 -16.44 3.04 6.59
N THR A 64 -15.98 3.03 5.34
CA THR A 64 -16.83 3.35 4.16
C THR A 64 -16.75 2.30 3.06
N ALA A 65 -15.74 1.43 3.07
CA ALA A 65 -15.58 0.36 2.11
C ALA A 65 -16.69 -0.70 2.18
N ALA A 66 -16.94 -1.37 1.05
CA ALA A 66 -17.77 -2.56 1.04
C ALA A 66 -17.06 -3.71 1.75
N SER A 67 -15.76 -3.87 1.53
CA SER A 67 -14.89 -4.81 2.24
C SER A 67 -13.44 -4.34 2.19
N VAL A 68 -12.64 -4.72 3.18
CA VAL A 68 -11.20 -4.47 3.20
C VAL A 68 -10.47 -5.77 3.55
N THR A 69 -9.44 -6.09 2.78
CA THR A 69 -8.47 -7.13 3.12
C THR A 69 -7.10 -6.50 3.30
N GLY A 70 -6.60 -6.51 4.54
CA GLY A 70 -5.22 -6.15 4.86
C GLY A 70 -4.30 -7.36 4.69
N ALA A 71 -3.18 -7.18 3.99
CA ALA A 71 -2.17 -8.21 3.81
C ALA A 71 -0.80 -7.73 4.30
N ASP A 72 -0.08 -8.57 5.03
CA ASP A 72 1.28 -8.28 5.50
C ASP A 72 2.07 -9.59 5.63
N LEU A 73 3.38 -9.54 5.43
CA LEU A 73 4.26 -10.72 5.56
C LEU A 73 4.48 -11.10 7.05
N SER A 74 4.30 -10.15 7.96
CA SER A 74 4.53 -10.35 9.38
C SER A 74 3.36 -11.05 10.07
N ALA A 75 3.54 -12.34 10.37
CA ALA A 75 2.60 -13.13 11.16
C ALA A 75 2.21 -12.45 12.48
N GLU A 76 3.16 -11.80 13.14
CA GLU A 76 2.93 -11.06 14.39
C GLU A 76 2.01 -9.84 14.19
N ALA A 77 2.23 -9.05 13.13
CA ALA A 77 1.38 -7.90 12.80
C ALA A 77 -0.05 -8.34 12.48
N ILE A 78 -0.19 -9.40 11.69
CA ILE A 78 -1.50 -9.95 11.30
C ILE A 78 -2.23 -10.54 12.51
N ALA A 79 -1.53 -11.24 13.40
CA ALA A 79 -2.11 -11.73 14.64
C ALA A 79 -2.63 -10.57 15.52
N HIS A 80 -1.84 -9.50 15.65
CA HIS A 80 -2.24 -8.29 16.35
C HIS A 80 -3.47 -7.65 15.69
N ALA A 81 -3.42 -7.39 14.38
CA ALA A 81 -4.50 -6.74 13.62
C ALA A 81 -5.83 -7.50 13.75
N ARG A 82 -5.79 -8.83 13.62
CA ARG A 82 -6.97 -9.70 13.81
C ARG A 82 -7.56 -9.57 15.21
N ALA A 83 -6.74 -9.53 16.25
CA ALA A 83 -7.21 -9.38 17.62
C ALA A 83 -7.77 -7.97 17.88
N THR A 84 -7.06 -6.93 17.44
CA THR A 84 -7.40 -5.52 17.67
C THR A 84 -8.68 -5.12 16.95
N TYR A 85 -8.93 -5.64 15.74
CA TYR A 85 -10.06 -5.25 14.90
C TYR A 85 -11.11 -6.35 14.70
N ALA A 86 -11.16 -7.36 15.58
CA ALA A 86 -12.10 -8.49 15.48
C ALA A 86 -13.59 -8.08 15.39
N GLY A 87 -13.96 -6.88 15.87
CA GLY A 87 -15.32 -6.35 15.83
C GLY A 87 -15.72 -5.66 14.51
N VAL A 88 -14.82 -5.53 13.54
CA VAL A 88 -15.08 -4.83 12.28
C VAL A 88 -15.55 -5.83 11.23
N ALA A 89 -16.85 -5.84 10.94
CA ALA A 89 -17.49 -6.91 10.16
C ALA A 89 -17.00 -7.05 8.71
N ASN A 90 -16.56 -5.95 8.08
CA ASN A 90 -16.15 -5.89 6.68
C ASN A 90 -14.62 -5.81 6.52
N LEU A 91 -13.85 -6.18 7.56
CA LEU A 91 -12.39 -6.14 7.56
C LEU A 91 -11.82 -7.53 7.85
N SER A 92 -10.89 -7.98 7.02
CA SER A 92 -10.14 -9.21 7.21
C SER A 92 -8.65 -8.97 7.03
N PHE A 93 -7.83 -9.85 7.62
CA PHE A 93 -6.38 -9.79 7.53
C PHE A 93 -5.80 -11.13 7.12
N VAL A 94 -4.80 -11.11 6.24
CA VAL A 94 -4.12 -12.30 5.73
C VAL A 94 -2.60 -12.14 5.80
N GLU A 95 -1.92 -13.21 6.23
CA GLU A 95 -0.47 -13.29 6.17
C GLU A 95 -0.08 -13.72 4.76
N ALA A 96 0.57 -12.84 4.01
CA ALA A 96 0.98 -13.11 2.64
C ALA A 96 2.09 -12.15 2.19
N PRO A 97 3.01 -12.59 1.32
CA PRO A 97 3.88 -11.67 0.60
C PRO A 97 3.06 -10.81 -0.37
N CYS A 98 3.43 -9.55 -0.52
CA CYS A 98 2.72 -8.62 -1.43
C CYS A 98 2.82 -9.07 -2.90
N ALA A 99 3.87 -9.79 -3.28
CA ALA A 99 4.05 -10.38 -4.60
C ALA A 99 3.18 -11.63 -4.86
N LYS A 100 2.44 -12.14 -3.86
CA LYS A 100 1.56 -13.29 -4.01
C LYS A 100 0.45 -13.30 -2.96
N LEU A 101 -0.57 -12.51 -3.21
CA LEU A 101 -1.77 -12.40 -2.40
C LEU A 101 -2.72 -13.58 -2.67
N PRO A 102 -3.32 -14.17 -1.62
CA PRO A 102 -4.32 -15.23 -1.75
C PRO A 102 -5.69 -14.65 -2.12
N LEU A 103 -5.73 -13.86 -3.19
CA LEU A 103 -6.91 -13.17 -3.71
C LEU A 103 -7.16 -13.60 -5.15
N ALA A 104 -8.43 -13.58 -5.56
CA ALA A 104 -8.82 -13.87 -6.93
C ALA A 104 -8.42 -12.73 -7.89
N ASP A 105 -8.31 -13.05 -9.17
CA ASP A 105 -8.08 -12.04 -10.21
C ASP A 105 -9.23 -11.02 -10.23
N ALA A 106 -8.92 -9.76 -10.53
CA ALA A 106 -9.89 -8.65 -10.64
C ALA A 106 -10.84 -8.51 -9.42
N SER A 107 -10.34 -8.83 -8.22
CA SER A 107 -11.12 -8.85 -6.98
C SER A 107 -11.09 -7.54 -6.18
N ALA A 108 -10.21 -6.60 -6.52
CA ALA A 108 -10.08 -5.31 -5.83
C ALA A 108 -10.52 -4.13 -6.72
N ASP A 109 -11.37 -3.26 -6.20
CA ASP A 109 -11.74 -2.00 -6.87
C ASP A 109 -10.82 -0.84 -6.46
N LEU A 110 -10.15 -0.98 -5.31
CA LEU A 110 -9.14 -0.06 -4.80
C LEU A 110 -8.00 -0.88 -4.20
N PHE A 111 -6.78 -0.68 -4.69
CA PHE A 111 -5.57 -1.24 -4.13
C PHE A 111 -4.75 -0.13 -3.50
N VAL A 112 -4.37 -0.31 -2.23
CA VAL A 112 -3.55 0.63 -1.46
C VAL A 112 -2.28 -0.08 -1.02
N SER A 113 -1.14 0.61 -1.13
CA SER A 113 0.10 0.17 -0.49
C SER A 113 0.98 1.40 -0.20
N PHE A 114 1.35 1.60 1.06
CA PHE A 114 2.08 2.80 1.48
C PHE A 114 3.39 2.43 2.17
N GLU A 115 4.49 3.07 1.75
CA GLU A 115 5.84 2.91 2.32
C GLU A 115 6.37 1.47 2.22
N THR A 116 6.06 0.81 1.11
CA THR A 116 6.35 -0.63 0.92
C THR A 116 7.45 -0.89 -0.10
N VAL A 117 7.59 -0.04 -1.12
CA VAL A 117 8.31 -0.39 -2.36
C VAL A 117 9.83 -0.41 -2.16
N GLU A 118 10.38 0.29 -1.16
CA GLU A 118 11.82 0.31 -0.90
C GLU A 118 12.41 -1.01 -0.38
N HIS A 119 11.56 -1.93 0.12
CA HIS A 119 11.98 -3.21 0.70
C HIS A 119 11.75 -4.42 -0.23
N ILE A 120 11.05 -4.22 -1.35
CA ILE A 120 10.67 -5.33 -2.24
C ILE A 120 11.82 -5.61 -3.21
N GLY A 121 12.49 -6.76 -3.06
CA GLY A 121 13.46 -7.26 -4.05
C GLY A 121 12.83 -7.75 -5.36
N GLU A 122 11.52 -8.02 -5.32
CA GLU A 122 10.66 -8.62 -6.35
C GLU A 122 9.64 -7.59 -6.88
N GLN A 123 10.13 -6.43 -7.33
CA GLN A 123 9.27 -5.30 -7.71
C GLN A 123 8.36 -5.64 -8.91
N GLU A 124 8.88 -6.42 -9.85
CA GLU A 124 8.11 -6.86 -11.03
C GLU A 124 6.97 -7.79 -10.61
N GLU A 125 7.25 -8.77 -9.74
CA GLU A 125 6.24 -9.69 -9.24
C GLU A 125 5.17 -8.97 -8.40
N PHE A 126 5.54 -7.94 -7.65
CA PHE A 126 4.56 -7.12 -6.94
C PHE A 126 3.65 -6.33 -7.89
N LEU A 127 4.20 -5.75 -8.96
CA LEU A 127 3.41 -5.02 -9.95
C LEU A 127 2.49 -5.95 -10.75
N ASP A 128 2.97 -7.14 -11.12
CA ASP A 128 2.17 -8.18 -11.76
C ASP A 128 1.03 -8.63 -10.85
N GLU A 129 1.31 -8.79 -9.56
CA GLU A 129 0.31 -9.17 -8.57
C GLU A 129 -0.75 -8.07 -8.36
N ILE A 130 -0.34 -6.80 -8.31
CA ILE A 130 -1.26 -5.67 -8.32
C ILE A 130 -2.15 -5.73 -9.57
N ALA A 131 -1.56 -5.87 -10.75
CA ALA A 131 -2.29 -5.91 -12.03
C ALA A 131 -3.27 -7.08 -12.08
N ARG A 132 -2.90 -8.25 -11.53
CA ARG A 132 -3.75 -9.43 -11.45
C ARG A 132 -4.95 -9.21 -10.54
N VAL A 133 -4.73 -8.64 -9.35
CA VAL A 133 -5.77 -8.48 -8.31
C VAL A 133 -6.69 -7.30 -8.58
N LEU A 134 -6.18 -6.23 -9.20
CA LEU A 134 -6.94 -5.02 -9.49
C LEU A 134 -7.97 -5.28 -10.58
N ALA A 135 -9.20 -4.81 -10.36
CA ALA A 135 -10.25 -4.82 -11.38
C ALA A 135 -9.87 -3.90 -12.55
N HIS A 136 -10.46 -4.15 -13.72
CA HIS A 136 -10.19 -3.38 -14.94
C HIS A 136 -10.35 -1.85 -14.75
N ASP A 137 -11.38 -1.43 -14.00
CA ASP A 137 -11.64 -0.02 -13.67
C ASP A 137 -11.22 0.32 -12.23
N GLY A 138 -10.32 -0.47 -11.65
CA GLY A 138 -9.82 -0.33 -10.30
C GLY A 138 -8.83 0.83 -10.18
N LEU A 139 -8.70 1.35 -8.96
CA LEU A 139 -7.76 2.42 -8.64
C LEU A 139 -6.58 1.86 -7.83
N LEU A 140 -5.36 2.17 -8.25
CA LEU A 140 -4.14 1.95 -7.45
C LEU A 140 -3.73 3.25 -6.77
N LEU A 141 -3.56 3.22 -5.44
CA LEU A 141 -2.93 4.26 -4.65
C LEU A 141 -1.66 3.70 -4.01
N LEU A 142 -0.52 4.23 -4.42
CA LEU A 142 0.79 3.76 -3.95
C LEU A 142 1.64 4.94 -3.45
N SER A 143 2.39 4.72 -2.36
CA SER A 143 3.48 5.64 -1.95
C SER A 143 4.78 4.88 -1.75
N CYS A 144 5.87 5.52 -2.15
CA CYS A 144 7.23 5.11 -1.83
C CYS A 144 8.06 6.36 -1.53
N PRO A 145 9.14 6.26 -0.73
CA PRO A 145 10.13 7.31 -0.60
C PRO A 145 10.66 7.64 -1.99
N ASN A 146 10.60 8.94 -2.32
CA ASN A 146 11.25 9.44 -3.51
C ASN A 146 12.74 9.51 -3.22
N LYS A 147 13.53 8.64 -3.87
CA LYS A 147 14.99 8.54 -3.73
C LYS A 147 15.68 9.91 -3.74
N ARG A 148 15.23 10.77 -4.66
CA ARG A 148 15.80 12.10 -4.89
C ARG A 148 15.66 13.04 -3.70
N GLU A 149 14.57 12.91 -2.94
CA GLU A 149 14.27 13.79 -1.81
C GLU A 149 14.68 13.17 -0.48
N TYR A 150 14.61 11.84 -0.36
CA TYR A 150 14.89 11.13 0.88
C TYR A 150 16.37 10.79 1.09
N SER A 151 17.08 10.41 0.01
CA SER A 151 18.48 9.96 0.09
C SER A 151 19.43 11.02 -0.45
N ASP A 152 19.19 11.49 -1.68
CA ASP A 152 20.16 12.37 -2.36
C ASP A 152 20.25 13.76 -1.71
N ARG A 153 19.12 14.33 -1.27
CA ARG A 153 19.09 15.67 -0.67
C ARG A 153 19.38 15.69 0.83
N ARG A 154 19.16 14.58 1.54
CA ARG A 154 19.40 14.48 2.98
C ARG A 154 20.74 13.79 3.32
N ALA A 155 21.46 13.28 2.32
CA ALA A 155 22.67 12.46 2.48
C ALA A 155 22.46 11.32 3.50
N PHE A 156 21.27 10.72 3.45
CA PHE A 156 20.83 9.67 4.36
C PHE A 156 20.83 8.35 3.59
N ALA A 157 21.51 7.34 4.13
CA ALA A 157 21.51 5.99 3.58
C ALA A 157 20.90 5.07 4.63
N ASN A 158 19.78 4.43 4.30
CA ASN A 158 19.17 3.41 5.14
C ASN A 158 19.60 2.03 4.63
N GLU A 159 20.22 1.22 5.50
CA GLU A 159 20.72 -0.12 5.17
C GLU A 159 19.60 -1.12 4.82
N PHE A 160 18.34 -0.76 5.11
CA PHE A 160 17.17 -1.59 4.81
C PHE A 160 16.47 -1.27 3.48
N HIS A 161 16.86 -0.20 2.77
CA HIS A 161 16.28 0.16 1.47
C HIS A 161 17.00 -0.62 0.36
N VAL A 162 16.36 -1.69 -0.14
CA VAL A 162 16.88 -2.55 -1.21
C VAL A 162 16.91 -1.80 -2.54
N LYS A 163 15.87 -1.01 -2.84
CA LYS A 163 15.84 -0.16 -4.05
C LYS A 163 14.80 0.97 -3.93
N GLU A 164 15.29 2.21 -3.88
CA GLU A 164 14.45 3.41 -3.97
C GLU A 164 14.29 3.81 -5.43
N LEU A 165 13.07 4.17 -5.85
CA LEU A 165 12.75 4.54 -7.24
C LEU A 165 12.72 6.07 -7.41
N TYR A 166 13.19 6.53 -8.57
CA TYR A 166 12.87 7.87 -9.04
C TYR A 166 11.42 7.92 -9.57
N ARG A 167 10.82 9.11 -9.57
CA ARG A 167 9.41 9.28 -9.99
C ARG A 167 9.15 8.77 -11.41
N GLU A 168 10.13 8.94 -12.28
CA GLU A 168 10.06 8.51 -13.68
C GLU A 168 10.04 6.98 -13.82
N GLU A 169 10.70 6.25 -12.92
CA GLU A 169 10.72 4.78 -12.90
C GLU A 169 9.40 4.21 -12.35
N LEU A 170 8.77 4.92 -11.41
CA LEU A 170 7.45 4.57 -10.89
C LEU A 170 6.35 4.80 -11.94
N ASP A 171 6.41 5.92 -12.67
CA ASP A 171 5.45 6.23 -13.72
C ASP A 171 5.58 5.23 -14.91
N ALA A 172 6.80 4.81 -15.26
CA ALA A 172 7.05 3.87 -16.34
C ALA A 172 6.66 2.40 -16.02
N SER A 173 6.65 2.04 -14.74
CA SER A 173 6.29 0.69 -14.25
C SER A 173 4.82 0.58 -13.83
N SER A 174 4.05 1.66 -13.93
CA SER A 174 2.64 1.66 -13.58
C SER A 174 1.83 0.75 -14.51
N PRO A 175 1.08 -0.23 -13.98
CA PRO A 175 0.21 -1.09 -14.80
C PRO A 175 -0.95 -0.32 -15.45
N CYS A 176 -1.21 0.92 -15.01
CA CYS A 176 -2.20 1.83 -15.58
C CYS A 176 -1.64 2.77 -16.67
N ALA A 177 -0.35 2.68 -17.01
CA ALA A 177 0.23 3.51 -18.07
C ALA A 177 -0.37 3.10 -19.42
N SER A 178 -1.18 3.99 -20.01
CA SER A 178 -1.68 3.81 -21.37
C SER A 178 -0.50 3.65 -22.33
N PRO A 179 -0.54 2.70 -23.30
CA PRO A 179 0.49 2.62 -24.31
C PRO A 179 0.57 3.96 -25.04
N THR A 180 1.76 4.57 -25.05
CA THR A 180 2.06 5.76 -25.86
C THR A 180 1.54 5.52 -27.28
N PRO A 181 0.67 6.39 -27.85
CA PRO A 181 0.17 6.16 -29.19
C PRO A 181 1.34 6.24 -30.17
N ALA A 182 1.79 5.08 -30.64
CA ALA A 182 2.79 4.96 -31.68
C ALA A 182 2.18 5.50 -32.99
N GLY A 183 2.56 6.74 -33.33
CA GLY A 183 2.64 7.24 -34.70
C GLY A 183 1.38 7.14 -35.56
N MET A 184 0.47 8.12 -35.44
CA MET A 184 -0.29 8.56 -36.61
C MET A 184 0.68 9.28 -37.57
N ALA A 185 1.34 8.50 -38.43
CA ALA A 185 2.05 9.05 -39.56
C ALA A 185 1.01 9.65 -40.52
N SER A 186 1.08 10.98 -40.63
CA SER A 186 0.33 11.84 -41.53
C SER A 186 0.23 11.28 -42.94
N GLY A 187 -1.00 11.25 -43.47
CA GLY A 187 -1.26 10.98 -44.87
C GLY A 187 -0.50 11.93 -45.79
N ARG A 188 0.05 11.39 -46.86
CA ARG A 188 0.25 12.13 -48.11
C ARG A 188 -0.69 11.56 -49.14
N ALA A 189 -1.66 12.39 -49.52
CA ALA A 189 -2.39 12.24 -50.76
C ALA A 189 -1.39 12.31 -51.94
N SER A 190 -1.51 11.36 -52.85
CA SER A 190 -0.89 11.46 -54.18
C SER A 190 -1.93 11.04 -55.21
N SER A 191 -2.47 12.02 -55.92
CA SER A 191 -3.03 11.95 -57.27
C SER A 191 -3.17 13.40 -57.76
N PRO A 192 -3.07 13.69 -59.07
CA PRO A 192 -3.16 12.77 -60.21
C PRO A 192 -1.82 12.45 -60.88
#